data_AF-A0A0G4ECH1-F1
#
_entry.id   AF-A0A0G4ECH1-F1
#
_cell.length_a   1.000
_cell.length_b   1.000
_cell.length_c   1.000
_cell.angle_alpha   90.00
_cell.angle_beta   90.00
_cell.angle_gamma   90.00
#
_symmetry.space_group_name_H-M   'P 1'
#
loop_
_entity.id
_entity.type
_entity.pdbx_description
1 polymer ?
#
loop_
_entity_poly.entity_id
_entity_poly.type
_entity_poly.pdbx_seq_one_letter_code
_entity_poly.pdbx_strand_id
1 'polypeptide(L)'
;MALLLIDGIQITWLWASEDFLVRLGEEILVLGQLGVPPPLIPVVIRWLRCTLSPVCLVIICRLIWSELTHVLLPIDSRVGYLLRLLYVIEEGGCWDRCVSLIHYLRNSSRLPSLPIVITAYDLQQTGGRAVFSSRPQAVRQYSLFGHRLSIIGRCVGLMCVNGRDYLGGSADSDALTYVSIDLTDRDPPTKCGRDVFSSFTDAIVFLGDVYSGMDPRLRPHFTHPSELITPPPTQYRLTEDIILHSRGKWNGCRKAGAWWVNNANLLRHSATFILCGDKAADEFLVSVDQRLQICTTEPPVAWKRRPDERYPRTAALIREKVVAA
;
A
#
# COMPACT_ATOMS: atom_id res chain seq x y z
N MET A 1 11.04 6.10 -15.30
CA MET A 1 12.17 5.97 -14.36
C MET A 1 11.64 6.44 -13.01
N ALA A 2 11.09 5.52 -12.20
CA ALA A 2 10.87 5.85 -10.80
C ALA A 2 12.26 5.86 -10.18
N LEU A 3 12.75 7.06 -9.82
CA LEU A 3 13.89 7.16 -8.92
C LEU A 3 13.45 6.56 -7.59
N LEU A 4 13.73 5.27 -7.41
CA LEU A 4 14.26 4.82 -6.15
C LEU A 4 15.57 5.61 -6.01
N LEU A 5 15.50 6.74 -5.31
CA LEU A 5 16.67 7.55 -4.97
C LEU A 5 17.54 6.70 -4.05
N ILE A 6 18.30 5.78 -4.65
CA ILE A 6 19.59 5.33 -4.16
C ILE A 6 20.62 6.17 -4.94
N ASP A 7 20.53 7.49 -4.84
CA ASP A 7 21.64 8.34 -5.26
C ASP A 7 21.68 9.64 -4.45
N GLY A 8 21.93 9.41 -3.16
CA GLY A 8 22.62 10.32 -2.27
C GLY A 8 23.79 9.61 -1.58
N ILE A 9 24.28 8.50 -2.15
CA ILE A 9 25.56 7.92 -1.74
C ILE A 9 26.61 8.38 -2.76
N GLN A 10 26.92 9.67 -2.69
CA GLN A 10 28.33 10.03 -2.80
C GLN A 10 29.03 9.31 -1.64
N ILE A 11 29.80 8.26 -1.94
CA ILE A 11 30.83 7.79 -1.00
C ILE A 11 31.98 8.80 -1.06
N THR A 12 31.75 10.01 -0.56
CA THR A 12 32.84 10.81 -0.02
C THR A 12 33.17 10.19 1.33
N TRP A 13 34.21 9.36 1.33
CA TRP A 13 34.92 8.96 2.53
C TRP A 13 35.40 10.24 3.22
N LEU A 14 34.80 10.59 4.36
CA LEU A 14 35.41 11.49 5.32
C LEU A 14 35.58 10.72 6.62
N TRP A 15 36.80 10.24 6.78
CA TRP A 15 37.37 9.80 8.03
C TRP A 15 37.33 11.00 8.99
N ALA A 16 36.60 10.87 10.09
CA ALA A 16 36.80 11.69 11.28
C ALA A 16 36.83 10.74 12.47
N SER A 17 38.06 10.45 12.87
CA SER A 17 38.49 9.83 14.11
C SER A 17 37.98 10.62 15.31
N GLU A 18 37.67 9.89 16.39
CA GLU A 18 37.68 10.32 17.79
C GLU A 18 36.79 11.51 18.21
N ASP A 19 35.64 11.18 18.83
CA ASP A 19 35.38 11.46 20.25
C ASP A 19 33.87 11.40 20.55
N PHE A 20 33.41 10.27 21.09
CA PHE A 20 32.18 10.24 21.89
C PHE A 20 32.55 9.81 23.31
N LEU A 21 33.09 10.78 24.04
CA LEU A 21 33.21 10.75 25.48
C LEU A 21 31.80 10.83 26.06
N VAL A 22 31.37 9.72 26.67
CA VAL A 22 30.19 9.66 27.53
C VAL A 22 30.42 10.62 28.70
N ARG A 23 29.85 11.82 28.64
CA ARG A 23 29.64 12.68 29.81
C ARG A 23 28.32 12.29 30.47
N LEU A 24 28.41 11.23 31.26
CA LEU A 24 27.50 10.96 32.37
C LEU A 24 28.07 11.70 33.57
N GLY A 25 27.34 12.71 34.08
CA GLY A 25 27.63 13.29 35.39
C GLY A 25 27.72 14.81 35.40
N GLU A 26 26.89 15.38 36.28
CA GLU A 26 26.93 16.74 36.83
C GLU A 26 26.28 17.86 36.03
N GLU A 27 24.93 17.91 36.10
CA GLU A 27 24.27 19.16 36.48
C GLU A 27 23.27 18.90 37.61
N ILE A 28 23.49 19.60 38.71
CA ILE A 28 22.66 19.64 39.91
C ILE A 28 21.36 20.36 39.56
N LEU A 29 20.24 19.61 39.59
CA LEU A 29 18.90 20.19 39.62
C LEU A 29 18.71 20.99 40.91
N VAL A 30 18.84 22.32 40.82
CA VAL A 30 18.20 23.22 41.78
C VAL A 30 16.71 23.27 41.42
N LEU A 31 15.97 22.29 41.95
CA LEU A 31 14.51 22.22 41.84
C LEU A 31 13.89 23.08 42.95
N GLY A 32 13.90 24.39 42.74
CA GLY A 32 13.25 25.35 43.62
C GLY A 32 12.41 26.32 42.80
N GLN A 33 11.10 26.31 43.04
CA GLN A 33 10.15 27.37 42.67
C GLN A 33 9.70 27.45 41.20
N LEU A 34 8.93 26.47 40.75
CA LEU A 34 7.79 26.74 39.85
C LEU A 34 6.75 25.64 40.03
N GLY A 35 5.52 26.04 40.37
CA GLY A 35 4.39 25.16 40.63
C GLY A 35 3.95 24.39 39.39
N VAL A 36 4.61 23.26 39.13
CA VAL A 36 4.21 22.29 38.11
C VAL A 36 3.29 21.25 38.78
N PRO A 37 2.14 20.89 38.19
CA PRO A 37 1.28 19.82 38.71
C PRO A 37 2.07 18.51 38.77
N PRO A 38 1.72 17.56 39.66
CA PRO A 38 2.45 16.31 39.81
C PRO A 38 2.56 15.59 38.46
N PRO A 39 3.61 14.79 38.23
CA PRO A 39 3.74 14.06 36.97
C PRO A 39 2.45 13.27 36.77
N LEU A 40 1.83 13.37 35.60
CA LEU A 40 0.57 12.65 35.32
C LEU A 40 0.77 11.12 35.36
N ILE A 41 2.02 10.66 35.29
CA ILE A 41 2.41 9.26 35.17
C ILE A 41 2.01 8.40 36.39
N PRO A 42 2.29 8.77 37.67
CA PRO A 42 1.90 7.96 38.82
C PRO A 42 0.38 7.95 39.03
N VAL A 43 -0.32 9.04 38.67
CA VAL A 43 -1.78 9.13 38.75
C VAL A 43 -2.43 8.21 37.72
N VAL A 44 -1.94 8.22 36.47
CA VAL A 44 -2.41 7.33 35.41
C VAL A 44 -2.12 5.86 35.73
N ILE A 45 -0.93 5.53 36.26
CA ILE A 45 -0.58 4.16 36.67
C ILE A 45 -1.47 3.66 37.82
N ARG A 46 -1.76 4.52 38.81
CA ARG A 46 -2.64 4.18 39.94
C ARG A 46 -4.09 4.01 39.48
N TRP A 47 -4.55 4.85 38.55
CA TRP A 47 -5.89 4.76 37.99
C TRP A 47 -6.06 3.47 37.16
N LEU A 48 -5.11 3.15 36.28
CA LEU A 48 -5.10 1.87 35.54
C LEU A 48 -5.11 0.65 36.47
N ARG A 49 -4.39 0.69 37.60
CA ARG A 49 -4.38 -0.41 38.59
C ARG A 49 -5.70 -0.57 39.34
N CYS A 50 -6.50 0.49 39.48
CA CYS A 50 -7.75 0.46 40.22
C CYS A 50 -8.97 0.17 39.34
N THR A 51 -8.92 0.50 38.04
CA THR A 51 -10.07 0.35 37.13
C THR A 51 -9.98 -0.88 36.23
N LEU A 52 -8.77 -1.36 35.92
CA LEU A 52 -8.59 -2.54 35.07
C LEU A 52 -8.41 -3.78 35.93
N SER A 53 -9.23 -4.80 35.64
CA SER A 53 -9.05 -6.15 36.18
C SER A 53 -7.60 -6.61 35.98
N PRO A 54 -7.02 -7.41 36.90
CA PRO A 54 -5.69 -7.99 36.74
C PRO A 54 -5.50 -8.68 35.38
N VAL A 55 -6.57 -9.26 34.81
CA VAL A 55 -6.57 -9.88 33.49
C VAL A 55 -6.34 -8.86 32.37
N CYS A 56 -7.02 -7.71 32.42
CA CYS A 56 -6.85 -6.63 31.44
C CYS A 56 -5.46 -6.02 31.51
N LEU A 57 -4.89 -5.89 32.72
CA LEU A 57 -3.55 -5.36 32.91
C LEU A 57 -2.48 -6.32 32.37
N VAL A 58 -2.67 -7.64 32.54
CA VAL A 58 -1.81 -8.66 31.90
C VAL A 58 -1.91 -8.61 30.37
N ILE A 59 -3.11 -8.43 29.80
CA ILE A 59 -3.30 -8.31 28.34
C ILE A 59 -2.61 -7.05 27.83
N ILE A 60 -2.82 -5.90 28.47
CA ILE A 60 -2.19 -4.63 28.08
C ILE A 60 -0.67 -4.71 28.22
N CYS A 61 -0.14 -5.26 29.32
CA CYS A 61 1.29 -5.47 29.49
C CYS A 61 1.86 -6.44 28.45
N ARG A 62 1.13 -7.49 28.05
CA ARG A 62 1.56 -8.38 26.96
C ARG A 62 1.55 -7.69 25.60
N LEU A 63 0.57 -6.84 25.31
CA LEU A 63 0.53 -6.06 24.08
C LEU A 63 1.66 -5.02 24.04
N ILE A 64 1.84 -4.25 25.11
CA ILE A 64 2.93 -3.28 25.25
C ILE A 64 4.28 -3.98 25.18
N TRP A 65 4.44 -5.12 25.86
CA TRP A 65 5.67 -5.91 25.81
C TRP A 65 5.91 -6.52 24.44
N SER A 66 4.88 -7.03 23.75
CA SER A 66 4.99 -7.52 22.37
C SER A 66 5.49 -6.41 21.44
N GLU A 67 4.85 -5.24 21.49
CA GLU A 67 5.28 -4.05 20.72
C GLU A 67 6.70 -3.61 21.10
N LEU A 68 7.04 -3.55 22.39
CA LEU A 68 8.39 -3.23 22.86
C LEU A 68 9.41 -4.28 22.43
N THR A 69 9.09 -5.56 22.43
CA THR A 69 9.99 -6.62 21.97
C THR A 69 10.15 -6.61 20.46
N HIS A 70 9.15 -6.19 19.68
CA HIS A 70 9.29 -5.93 18.25
C HIS A 70 10.19 -4.72 17.98
N VAL A 71 10.19 -3.73 18.88
CA VAL A 71 11.08 -2.55 18.79
C VAL A 71 12.49 -2.85 19.32
N LEU A 72 12.64 -3.73 20.31
CA LEU A 72 13.90 -3.99 21.03
C LEU A 72 14.65 -5.26 20.56
N LEU A 73 14.07 -6.11 19.71
CA LEU A 73 14.68 -7.39 19.29
C LEU A 73 14.71 -7.52 17.75
N PRO A 74 15.88 -7.76 17.13
CA PRO A 74 17.16 -7.10 17.35
C PRO A 74 17.17 -5.76 16.60
N ILE A 75 17.86 -4.75 17.14
CA ILE A 75 18.49 -3.74 16.29
C ILE A 75 19.38 -4.56 15.36
N ASP A 76 18.91 -4.80 14.13
CA ASP A 76 19.75 -5.39 13.10
C ASP A 76 20.98 -4.51 13.11
N SER A 77 22.12 -5.09 13.48
CA SER A 77 23.37 -4.34 13.50
C SER A 77 23.45 -3.58 12.18
N ARG A 78 24.08 -2.40 12.15
CA ARG A 78 24.20 -1.64 10.90
C ARG A 78 24.64 -2.53 9.73
N VAL A 79 25.52 -3.50 10.01
CA VAL A 79 25.93 -4.56 9.08
C VAL A 79 24.76 -5.46 8.64
N GLY A 80 23.97 -6.00 9.57
CA GLY A 80 22.78 -6.81 9.26
C GLY A 80 21.75 -6.07 8.41
N TYR A 81 21.46 -4.80 8.72
CA TYR A 81 20.61 -3.94 7.89
C TYR A 81 21.16 -3.82 6.46
N LEU A 82 22.44 -3.47 6.32
CA LEU A 82 23.08 -3.28 5.00
C LEU A 82 23.12 -4.58 4.20
N LEU A 83 23.38 -5.73 4.84
CA LEU A 83 23.38 -7.03 4.18
C LEU A 83 21.98 -7.41 3.68
N ARG A 84 20.93 -7.17 4.47
CA ARG A 84 19.55 -7.39 4.03
C ARG A 84 19.14 -6.45 2.91
N LEU A 85 19.52 -5.18 3.00
CA LEU A 85 19.25 -4.20 1.96
C LEU A 85 19.94 -4.57 0.65
N LEU A 86 21.22 -4.93 0.71
CA LEU A 86 21.99 -5.39 -0.45
C LEU A 86 21.31 -6.62 -1.07
N TYR A 87 20.94 -7.60 -0.24
CA TYR A 87 20.24 -8.80 -0.70
C TYR A 87 18.91 -8.49 -1.39
N VAL A 88 18.13 -7.56 -0.86
CA VAL A 88 16.87 -7.11 -1.48
C VAL A 88 17.12 -6.40 -2.81
N ILE A 89 18.21 -5.65 -2.95
CA ILE A 89 18.57 -4.97 -4.21
C ILE A 89 18.96 -6.02 -5.26
N GLU A 90 19.79 -6.99 -4.89
CA GLU A 90 20.27 -8.04 -5.79
C GLU A 90 19.15 -9.01 -6.19
N GLU A 91 18.36 -9.47 -5.22
CA GLU A 91 17.36 -10.51 -5.42
C GLU A 91 15.94 -9.96 -5.62
N GLY A 92 15.71 -8.66 -5.46
CA GLY A 92 14.39 -8.05 -5.61
C GLY A 92 13.85 -8.11 -7.04
N GLY A 93 14.71 -8.33 -8.03
CA GLY A 93 14.35 -8.45 -9.45
C GLY A 93 13.84 -7.15 -10.09
N CYS A 94 13.14 -7.27 -11.22
CA CYS A 94 12.65 -6.15 -12.04
C CYS A 94 11.48 -5.38 -11.42
N TRP A 95 11.66 -4.11 -11.07
CA TRP A 95 10.66 -3.32 -10.34
C TRP A 95 9.50 -2.76 -11.17
N ASP A 96 9.48 -2.93 -12.49
CA ASP A 96 8.56 -2.24 -13.41
C ASP A 96 7.07 -2.32 -12.99
N ARG A 97 6.60 -3.51 -12.63
CA ARG A 97 5.20 -3.72 -12.19
C ARG A 97 4.91 -3.06 -10.85
N CYS A 98 5.83 -3.17 -9.89
CA CYS A 98 5.70 -2.51 -8.59
C CYS A 98 5.84 -1.00 -8.70
N VAL A 99 6.64 -0.47 -9.61
CA VAL A 99 6.73 0.97 -9.88
C VAL A 99 5.38 1.52 -10.29
N SER A 100 4.69 0.87 -11.23
CA SER A 100 3.34 1.29 -11.62
C SER A 100 2.35 1.19 -10.46
N LEU A 101 2.45 0.14 -9.63
CA LEU A 101 1.64 0.00 -8.43
C LEU A 101 1.93 1.12 -7.41
N ILE A 102 3.19 1.49 -7.20
CA ILE A 102 3.61 2.56 -6.29
C ILE A 102 3.03 3.90 -6.74
N HIS A 103 3.08 4.21 -8.04
CA HIS A 103 2.45 5.41 -8.58
C HIS A 103 0.94 5.41 -8.38
N TYR A 104 0.27 4.29 -8.65
CA TYR A 104 -1.16 4.14 -8.38
C TYR A 104 -1.48 4.36 -6.89
N LEU A 105 -0.72 3.77 -5.97
CA LEU A 105 -0.92 3.90 -4.53
C LEU A 105 -0.66 5.34 -4.04
N ARG A 106 0.34 6.03 -4.60
CA ARG A 106 0.61 7.44 -4.31
C ARG A 106 -0.52 8.33 -4.82
N ASN A 107 -0.93 8.14 -6.08
CA ASN A 107 -1.97 8.96 -6.71
C ASN A 107 -3.38 8.65 -6.18
N SER A 108 -3.57 7.51 -5.50
CA SER A 108 -4.76 7.21 -4.67
C SER A 108 -4.64 7.68 -3.21
N SER A 109 -3.61 8.45 -2.88
CA SER A 109 -3.34 8.99 -1.53
C SER A 109 -3.15 7.90 -0.45
N ARG A 110 -2.81 6.67 -0.83
CA ARG A 110 -2.53 5.56 0.10
C ARG A 110 -1.07 5.46 0.51
N LEU A 111 -0.17 5.98 -0.33
CA LEU A 111 1.22 6.20 0.05
C LEU A 111 1.44 7.67 0.37
N PRO A 112 2.12 8.00 1.50
CA PRO A 112 2.24 9.37 1.97
C PRO A 112 3.08 10.24 1.02
N SER A 113 4.18 9.71 0.48
CA SER A 113 5.07 10.44 -0.42
C SER A 113 6.00 9.50 -1.19
N LEU A 114 6.61 10.04 -2.25
CA LEU A 114 7.73 9.45 -2.97
C LEU A 114 8.95 10.40 -2.86
N PRO A 115 10.19 9.88 -2.82
CA PRO A 115 10.57 8.46 -2.88
C PRO A 115 10.23 7.69 -1.58
N ILE A 116 10.06 6.37 -1.67
CA ILE A 116 9.89 5.51 -0.49
C ILE A 116 11.27 5.23 0.10
N VAL A 117 11.52 5.72 1.32
CA VAL A 117 12.74 5.40 2.07
C VAL A 117 12.56 4.06 2.77
N ILE A 118 13.41 3.07 2.45
CA ILE A 118 13.40 1.73 3.06
C ILE A 118 14.19 1.75 4.38
N THR A 119 13.48 1.58 5.47
CA THR A 119 13.98 1.52 6.84
C THR A 119 14.29 0.09 7.28
N ALA A 120 14.96 -0.07 8.42
CA ALA A 120 15.20 -1.38 9.01
C ALA A 120 13.89 -2.12 9.35
N TYR A 121 12.87 -1.37 9.78
CA TYR A 121 11.55 -1.92 10.07
C TYR A 121 10.93 -2.56 8.81
N ASP A 122 11.01 -1.88 7.66
CA ASP A 122 10.49 -2.42 6.40
C ASP A 122 11.15 -3.75 6.02
N LEU A 123 12.47 -3.84 6.19
CA LEU A 123 13.22 -5.07 5.92
C LEU A 123 12.83 -6.20 6.88
N GLN A 124 12.55 -5.89 8.14
CA GLN A 124 12.06 -6.89 9.09
C GLN A 124 10.70 -7.45 8.69
N GLN A 125 9.81 -6.62 8.12
CA GLN A 125 8.50 -7.06 7.64
C GLN A 125 8.57 -8.00 6.44
N THR A 126 9.68 -8.01 5.68
CA THR A 126 9.85 -8.95 4.56
C THR A 126 9.99 -10.40 4.99
N GLY A 127 10.30 -10.65 6.27
CA GLY A 127 10.58 -11.97 6.82
C GLY A 127 12.04 -12.39 6.64
N GLY A 128 12.32 -13.67 6.90
CA GLY A 128 13.67 -14.23 6.73
C GLY A 128 14.05 -14.40 5.26
N ARG A 129 15.35 -14.57 4.99
CA ARG A 129 15.90 -14.81 3.64
C ARG A 129 15.16 -15.92 2.88
N ALA A 130 14.85 -17.02 3.55
CA ALA A 130 14.13 -18.15 2.94
C ALA A 130 12.71 -17.75 2.49
N VAL A 131 11.96 -17.03 3.34
CA VAL A 131 10.61 -16.54 3.04
C VAL A 131 10.63 -15.54 1.89
N PHE A 132 11.60 -14.62 1.90
CA PHE A 132 11.79 -13.68 0.81
C PHE A 132 12.08 -14.42 -0.51
N SER A 133 13.03 -15.35 -0.51
CA SER A 133 13.45 -16.08 -1.72
C SER A 133 12.36 -16.99 -2.29
N SER A 134 11.47 -17.52 -1.45
CA SER A 134 10.37 -18.38 -1.90
C SER A 134 9.23 -17.60 -2.56
N ARG A 135 9.20 -16.27 -2.41
CA ARG A 135 8.13 -15.43 -2.95
C ARG A 135 8.36 -15.08 -4.41
N PRO A 136 7.28 -14.97 -5.22
CA PRO A 136 7.35 -14.35 -6.52
C PRO A 136 7.90 -12.93 -6.45
N GLN A 137 8.46 -12.46 -7.56
CA GLN A 137 9.22 -11.22 -7.60
C GLN A 137 8.40 -9.97 -7.18
N ALA A 138 7.17 -9.83 -7.67
CA ALA A 138 6.27 -8.75 -7.29
C ALA A 138 5.90 -8.79 -5.80
N VAL A 139 5.76 -9.99 -5.23
CA VAL A 139 5.44 -10.19 -3.81
C VAL A 139 6.64 -9.82 -2.93
N ARG A 140 7.86 -10.20 -3.34
CA ARG A 140 9.11 -9.77 -2.68
C ARG A 140 9.18 -8.26 -2.58
N GLN A 141 9.00 -7.57 -3.71
CA GLN A 141 9.04 -6.11 -3.78
C GLN A 141 7.93 -5.46 -2.95
N TYR A 142 6.71 -5.96 -3.05
CA TYR A 142 5.58 -5.44 -2.28
C TYR A 142 5.74 -5.65 -0.77
N SER A 143 6.35 -6.76 -0.34
CA SER A 143 6.57 -7.04 1.09
C SER A 143 7.38 -5.95 1.82
N LEU A 144 8.18 -5.18 1.08
CA LEU A 144 8.99 -4.07 1.63
C LEU A 144 8.14 -2.88 2.07
N PHE A 145 6.98 -2.63 1.45
CA PHE A 145 6.19 -1.43 1.76
C PHE A 145 4.71 -1.70 1.97
N GLY A 146 4.21 -2.89 1.64
CA GLY A 146 2.80 -3.24 1.74
C GLY A 146 2.25 -3.14 3.16
N HIS A 147 3.08 -3.39 4.18
CA HIS A 147 2.70 -3.22 5.58
C HIS A 147 2.37 -1.77 5.94
N ARG A 148 2.90 -0.77 5.22
CA ARG A 148 2.58 0.65 5.41
C ARG A 148 1.17 1.02 4.95
N LEU A 149 0.54 0.14 4.17
CA LEU A 149 -0.82 0.30 3.64
C LEU A 149 -1.88 -0.29 4.58
N SER A 150 -1.45 -0.84 5.72
CA SER A 150 -2.35 -1.31 6.77
C SER A 150 -2.86 -0.10 7.57
N ILE A 151 -4.11 0.29 7.33
CA ILE A 151 -4.81 1.30 8.14
C ILE A 151 -5.68 0.55 9.16
N ILE A 152 -5.89 1.11 10.34
CA ILE A 152 -6.64 0.49 11.45
C ILE A 152 -7.94 -0.16 10.93
N GLY A 153 -8.02 -1.49 11.02
CA GLY A 153 -9.17 -2.30 10.62
C GLY A 153 -9.23 -2.71 9.14
N ARG A 154 -8.26 -2.31 8.31
CA ARG A 154 -8.20 -2.66 6.87
C ARG A 154 -6.75 -2.80 6.42
N CYS A 155 -6.36 -4.02 6.05
CA CYS A 155 -5.01 -4.27 5.58
C CYS A 155 -5.08 -4.72 4.13
N VAL A 156 -4.41 -3.96 3.24
CA VAL A 156 -3.84 -4.53 2.01
C VAL A 156 -2.40 -4.99 2.28
N GLY A 157 -2.01 -5.06 3.56
CA GLY A 157 -0.72 -5.56 4.00
C GLY A 157 -0.56 -7.04 3.68
N LEU A 158 0.66 -7.40 3.31
CA LEU A 158 1.08 -8.79 3.15
C LEU A 158 1.60 -9.29 4.49
N MET A 159 1.04 -10.38 5.01
CA MET A 159 1.54 -11.06 6.21
C MET A 159 1.90 -12.51 5.89
N CYS A 160 2.94 -13.04 6.53
CA CYS A 160 3.30 -14.45 6.42
C CYS A 160 3.02 -15.18 7.73
N VAL A 161 2.14 -16.18 7.68
CA VAL A 161 1.78 -17.01 8.83
C VAL A 161 1.98 -18.47 8.44
N ASN A 162 2.81 -19.19 9.21
CA ASN A 162 3.14 -20.60 8.95
C ASN A 162 3.66 -20.86 7.52
N GLY A 163 4.47 -19.95 6.98
CA GLY A 163 5.04 -20.06 5.64
C GLY A 163 4.06 -19.79 4.50
N ARG A 164 2.85 -19.30 4.80
CA ARG A 164 1.85 -18.89 3.80
C ARG A 164 1.64 -17.39 3.85
N ASP A 165 1.57 -16.78 2.67
CA ASP A 165 1.25 -15.38 2.55
C ASP A 165 -0.26 -15.16 2.61
N TYR A 166 -0.66 -14.06 3.24
CA TYR A 166 -2.03 -13.60 3.36
C TYR A 166 -2.08 -12.14 2.98
N LEU A 167 -3.19 -11.73 2.38
CA LEU A 167 -3.45 -10.36 1.98
C LEU A 167 -4.75 -9.92 2.64
N GLY A 168 -4.64 -9.08 3.66
CA GLY A 168 -5.80 -8.83 4.52
C GLY A 168 -5.44 -8.67 5.99
N GLY A 169 -6.37 -8.10 6.76
CA GLY A 169 -6.18 -7.81 8.18
C GLY A 169 -6.72 -8.87 9.14
N SER A 170 -7.48 -9.84 8.65
CA SER A 170 -7.97 -10.96 9.49
C SER A 170 -7.14 -12.21 9.20
N ALA A 171 -6.75 -12.98 10.21
CA ALA A 171 -6.20 -14.32 9.97
C ALA A 171 -7.22 -15.28 9.34
N ASP A 172 -8.51 -14.91 9.38
CA ASP A 172 -9.59 -15.54 8.60
C ASP A 172 -9.65 -15.05 7.15
N SER A 173 -8.82 -14.07 6.78
CA SER A 173 -8.66 -13.70 5.37
C SER A 173 -8.03 -14.84 4.61
N ASP A 174 -8.50 -15.02 3.40
CA ASP A 174 -8.12 -16.16 2.60
C ASP A 174 -6.62 -16.11 2.24
N ALA A 175 -5.91 -17.21 2.51
CA ALA A 175 -4.51 -17.35 2.17
C ALA A 175 -4.29 -17.09 0.67
N LEU A 176 -3.22 -16.37 0.34
CA LEU A 176 -2.81 -16.18 -1.04
C LEU A 176 -2.32 -17.51 -1.61
N THR A 177 -2.90 -17.88 -2.74
CA THR A 177 -2.37 -18.95 -3.58
C THR A 177 -1.86 -18.35 -4.87
N TYR A 178 -0.56 -18.48 -5.14
CA TYR A 178 0.00 -18.13 -6.45
C TYR A 178 -0.33 -19.27 -7.41
N VAL A 179 -1.20 -19.00 -8.40
CA VAL A 179 -1.78 -20.01 -9.30
C VAL A 179 -0.80 -20.41 -10.41
N SER A 180 0.33 -19.74 -10.53
CA SER A 180 1.33 -20.08 -11.54
C SER A 180 1.96 -21.45 -11.26
N ILE A 181 1.98 -22.30 -12.29
CA ILE A 181 2.78 -23.53 -12.33
C ILE A 181 4.28 -23.18 -12.39
N ASP A 182 4.59 -21.97 -12.89
CA ASP A 182 5.94 -21.48 -13.06
C ASP A 182 6.23 -20.31 -12.09
N LEU A 183 7.05 -20.58 -11.08
CA LEU A 183 7.51 -19.58 -10.11
C LEU A 183 8.43 -18.52 -10.72
N THR A 184 8.81 -18.65 -12.01
CA THR A 184 9.55 -17.61 -12.73
C THR A 184 8.66 -16.46 -13.20
N ASP A 185 7.33 -16.61 -13.18
CA ASP A 185 6.43 -15.48 -13.44
C ASP A 185 6.66 -14.40 -12.38
N ARG A 186 7.10 -13.22 -12.85
CA ARG A 186 7.48 -12.10 -12.00
C ARG A 186 6.29 -11.58 -11.19
N ASP A 187 5.08 -11.67 -11.73
CA ASP A 187 3.85 -11.16 -11.13
C ASP A 187 2.69 -12.15 -11.36
N PRO A 188 2.72 -13.30 -10.66
CA PRO A 188 1.91 -14.45 -11.04
C PRO A 188 0.42 -14.20 -10.80
N PRO A 189 -0.46 -14.90 -11.54
CA PRO A 189 -1.87 -14.95 -11.22
C PRO A 189 -2.07 -15.38 -9.78
N THR A 190 -2.89 -14.65 -9.06
CA THR A 190 -3.02 -14.79 -7.60
C THR A 190 -4.47 -15.09 -7.28
N LYS A 191 -4.70 -16.04 -6.38
CA LYS A 191 -6.02 -16.31 -5.81
C LYS A 191 -6.02 -15.82 -4.36
N CYS A 192 -7.00 -15.00 -4.02
CA CYS A 192 -7.31 -14.59 -2.65
C CYS A 192 -8.76 -15.00 -2.39
N GLY A 193 -8.94 -16.12 -1.69
CA GLY A 193 -10.26 -16.62 -1.38
C GLY A 193 -11.01 -17.14 -2.57
N ARG A 194 -12.16 -16.54 -2.84
CA ARG A 194 -12.98 -16.87 -4.02
C ARG A 194 -12.60 -16.05 -5.24
N ASP A 195 -11.73 -15.05 -5.08
CA ASP A 195 -11.31 -14.18 -6.17
C ASP A 195 -9.99 -14.66 -6.75
N VAL A 196 -9.94 -14.75 -8.08
CA VAL A 196 -8.75 -15.01 -8.87
C VAL A 196 -8.40 -13.73 -9.62
N PHE A 197 -7.15 -13.33 -9.59
CA PHE A 197 -6.63 -12.12 -10.20
C PHE A 197 -5.63 -12.48 -11.30
N SER A 198 -5.52 -11.60 -12.30
CA SER A 198 -4.60 -11.81 -13.43
C SER A 198 -3.13 -11.76 -13.01
N SER A 199 -2.84 -11.04 -11.94
CA SER A 199 -1.51 -10.88 -11.35
C SER A 199 -1.65 -10.53 -9.86
N PHE A 200 -0.56 -10.65 -9.10
CA PHE A 200 -0.53 -10.23 -7.70
C PHE A 200 -0.75 -8.72 -7.58
N THR A 201 -0.09 -7.91 -8.42
CA THR A 201 -0.27 -6.46 -8.34
C THR A 201 -1.69 -6.01 -8.71
N ASP A 202 -2.40 -6.74 -9.59
CA ASP A 202 -3.82 -6.46 -9.87
C ASP A 202 -4.72 -6.79 -8.66
N ALA A 203 -4.38 -7.81 -7.86
CA ALA A 203 -5.06 -8.07 -6.59
C ALA A 203 -4.94 -6.87 -5.64
N ILE A 204 -3.75 -6.27 -5.54
CA ILE A 204 -3.54 -5.07 -4.71
C ILE A 204 -4.38 -3.88 -5.21
N VAL A 205 -4.37 -3.64 -6.52
CA VAL A 205 -5.16 -2.55 -7.13
C VAL A 205 -6.65 -2.72 -6.81
N PHE A 206 -7.17 -3.93 -7.04
CA PHE A 206 -8.57 -4.28 -6.86
C PHE A 206 -9.02 -4.18 -5.41
N LEU A 207 -8.31 -4.85 -4.49
CA LEU A 207 -8.65 -4.81 -3.06
C LEU A 207 -8.55 -3.40 -2.50
N GLY A 208 -7.53 -2.67 -2.94
CA GLY A 208 -7.40 -1.27 -2.63
C GLY A 208 -8.64 -0.47 -2.99
N ASP A 209 -9.11 -0.58 -4.24
CA ASP A 209 -10.30 0.12 -4.74
C ASP A 209 -11.55 -0.21 -3.92
N VAL A 210 -11.77 -1.49 -3.60
CA VAL A 210 -12.87 -1.95 -2.73
C VAL A 210 -12.83 -1.29 -1.35
N TYR A 211 -11.64 -1.09 -0.77
CA TYR A 211 -11.49 -0.44 0.54
C TYR A 211 -11.53 1.10 0.48
N SER A 212 -11.31 1.71 -0.69
CA SER A 212 -11.27 3.17 -0.87
C SER A 212 -12.62 3.86 -0.62
N GLY A 213 -13.75 3.19 -0.92
CA GLY A 213 -15.08 3.75 -0.67
C GLY A 213 -15.37 4.01 0.82
N MET A 214 -14.53 3.50 1.71
CA MET A 214 -14.83 3.41 3.13
C MET A 214 -13.93 4.29 4.01
N ASP A 215 -12.93 5.01 3.46
CA ASP A 215 -12.15 6.03 4.18
C ASP A 215 -12.64 7.44 3.79
N PRO A 216 -13.25 8.21 4.71
CA PRO A 216 -13.77 9.54 4.41
C PRO A 216 -12.69 10.56 3.99
N ARG A 217 -11.42 10.36 4.39
CA ARG A 217 -10.31 11.28 4.10
C ARG A 217 -9.71 11.04 2.72
N LEU A 218 -9.81 9.81 2.23
CA LEU A 218 -9.31 9.40 0.93
C LEU A 218 -10.40 9.37 -0.13
N ARG A 219 -11.60 9.91 0.17
CA ARG A 219 -12.79 9.81 -0.69
C ARG A 219 -12.46 10.28 -2.10
N PRO A 220 -12.26 9.34 -3.03
CA PRO A 220 -12.16 9.70 -4.41
C PRO A 220 -13.50 10.32 -4.81
N HIS A 221 -13.45 11.25 -5.75
CA HIS A 221 -14.68 11.77 -6.29
C HIS A 221 -15.24 10.76 -7.27
N PHE A 222 -16.47 10.34 -6.99
CA PHE A 222 -17.20 9.45 -7.86
C PHE A 222 -18.16 10.24 -8.73
N THR A 223 -18.10 10.01 -10.03
CA THR A 223 -19.02 10.59 -11.02
C THR A 223 -19.36 9.55 -12.07
N HIS A 224 -20.49 9.73 -12.75
CA HIS A 224 -20.90 8.85 -13.83
C HIS A 224 -20.51 9.47 -15.19
N PRO A 225 -20.14 8.69 -16.21
CA PRO A 225 -19.76 9.22 -17.52
C PRO A 225 -20.83 10.13 -18.16
N SER A 226 -22.12 9.85 -17.92
CA SER A 226 -23.23 10.70 -18.35
C SER A 226 -23.22 12.10 -17.75
N GLU A 227 -22.51 12.32 -16.64
CA GLU A 227 -22.33 13.62 -16.01
C GLU A 227 -21.09 14.36 -16.55
N LEU A 228 -20.15 13.65 -17.19
CA LEU A 228 -18.92 14.22 -17.75
C LEU A 228 -18.98 14.46 -19.26
N ILE A 229 -19.80 13.70 -19.97
CA ILE A 229 -19.89 13.72 -21.44
C ILE A 229 -21.28 14.21 -21.86
N THR A 230 -21.32 15.28 -22.63
CA THR A 230 -22.54 15.78 -23.29
C THR A 230 -22.30 15.82 -24.81
N PRO A 231 -23.14 15.16 -25.63
CA PRO A 231 -24.29 14.32 -25.26
C PRO A 231 -23.84 13.01 -24.56
N PRO A 232 -24.71 12.40 -23.72
CA PRO A 232 -24.41 11.10 -23.13
C PRO A 232 -24.13 10.09 -24.25
N PRO A 233 -23.08 9.26 -24.14
CA PRO A 233 -22.77 8.27 -25.17
C PRO A 233 -23.99 7.34 -25.37
N THR A 234 -24.49 7.27 -26.61
CA THR A 234 -25.73 6.56 -26.96
C THR A 234 -25.62 5.05 -26.84
N GLN A 235 -24.40 4.50 -26.80
CA GLN A 235 -24.14 3.09 -26.51
C GLN A 235 -22.78 2.95 -25.83
N TYR A 236 -22.80 2.46 -24.58
CA TYR A 236 -21.63 1.95 -23.87
C TYR A 236 -21.15 0.61 -24.46
N ARG A 237 -20.98 0.52 -25.80
CA ARG A 237 -20.41 -0.66 -26.47
C ARG A 237 -18.98 -0.98 -26.00
N LEU A 238 -18.32 0.01 -25.37
CA LEU A 238 -17.11 -0.20 -24.59
C LEU A 238 -17.25 -1.35 -23.58
N THR A 239 -18.36 -1.47 -22.86
CA THR A 239 -18.41 -2.30 -21.63
C THR A 239 -18.22 -3.80 -21.88
N GLU A 240 -18.87 -4.40 -22.88
CA GLU A 240 -18.77 -5.86 -23.08
C GLU A 240 -17.41 -6.27 -23.65
N ASP A 241 -16.94 -5.61 -24.70
CA ASP A 241 -15.64 -5.94 -25.30
C ASP A 241 -14.48 -5.65 -24.35
N ILE A 242 -14.55 -4.58 -23.55
CA ILE A 242 -13.53 -4.23 -22.56
C ILE A 242 -13.51 -5.20 -21.39
N ILE A 243 -14.68 -5.63 -20.91
CA ILE A 243 -14.80 -6.62 -19.84
C ILE A 243 -14.27 -7.98 -20.33
N LEU A 244 -14.58 -8.36 -21.57
CA LEU A 244 -14.18 -9.64 -22.17
C LEU A 244 -12.72 -9.68 -22.65
N HIS A 245 -12.08 -8.54 -22.91
CA HIS A 245 -10.67 -8.50 -23.32
C HIS A 245 -9.77 -9.20 -22.30
N SER A 246 -9.01 -10.18 -22.78
CA SER A 246 -8.12 -11.00 -21.98
C SER A 246 -6.86 -10.21 -21.61
N ARG A 247 -6.62 -10.11 -20.29
CA ARG A 247 -5.39 -9.66 -19.58
C ARG A 247 -4.68 -8.38 -20.04
N GLY A 248 -4.32 -7.58 -19.04
CA GLY A 248 -3.13 -6.73 -19.09
C GLY A 248 -3.40 -5.27 -19.43
N LYS A 249 -3.94 -4.97 -20.62
CA LYS A 249 -4.13 -3.58 -21.07
C LYS A 249 -5.37 -3.40 -21.94
N TRP A 250 -5.99 -2.23 -21.84
CA TRP A 250 -7.03 -1.76 -22.75
C TRP A 250 -6.65 -0.36 -23.24
N ASN A 251 -6.47 -0.15 -24.55
CA ASN A 251 -6.04 1.14 -25.12
C ASN A 251 -4.84 1.78 -24.39
N GLY A 252 -3.86 0.93 -24.04
CA GLY A 252 -2.67 1.31 -23.28
C GLY A 252 -2.89 1.57 -21.78
N CYS A 253 -4.14 1.58 -21.31
CA CYS A 253 -4.53 1.68 -19.91
C CYS A 253 -4.38 0.31 -19.22
N ARG A 254 -4.04 0.30 -17.94
CA ARG A 254 -3.94 -0.94 -17.16
C ARG A 254 -5.33 -1.45 -16.78
N LYS A 255 -5.56 -2.76 -16.93
CA LYS A 255 -6.78 -3.45 -16.47
C LYS A 255 -6.43 -4.35 -15.30
N ALA A 256 -7.00 -4.06 -14.12
CA ALA A 256 -6.95 -4.95 -12.96
C ALA A 256 -8.27 -5.73 -12.87
N GLY A 257 -8.22 -7.02 -13.25
CA GLY A 257 -9.39 -7.90 -13.28
C GLY A 257 -9.41 -8.89 -12.12
N ALA A 258 -10.61 -9.18 -11.63
CA ALA A 258 -10.91 -10.20 -10.64
C ALA A 258 -12.03 -11.11 -11.14
N TRP A 259 -11.85 -12.42 -11.00
CA TRP A 259 -12.84 -13.44 -11.30
C TRP A 259 -13.28 -14.10 -10.01
N TRP A 260 -14.58 -14.05 -9.74
CA TRP A 260 -15.18 -14.76 -8.61
C TRP A 260 -15.53 -16.19 -9.03
N VAL A 261 -14.91 -17.17 -8.37
CA VAL A 261 -15.03 -18.59 -8.68
C VAL A 261 -15.71 -19.32 -7.52
N ASN A 262 -16.76 -20.10 -7.81
CA ASN A 262 -17.42 -20.97 -6.85
C ASN A 262 -17.52 -22.39 -7.41
N ASN A 263 -16.87 -23.37 -6.75
CA ASN A 263 -16.98 -24.80 -7.05
C ASN A 263 -16.96 -25.12 -8.56
N ALA A 264 -15.99 -24.55 -9.29
CA ALA A 264 -15.73 -24.64 -10.74
C ALA A 264 -16.53 -23.70 -11.67
N ASN A 265 -17.52 -22.95 -11.19
CA ASN A 265 -18.23 -21.97 -12.02
C ASN A 265 -17.64 -20.56 -11.87
N LEU A 266 -17.41 -19.91 -13.01
CA LEU A 266 -17.05 -18.49 -13.09
C LEU A 266 -18.33 -17.67 -12.92
N LEU A 267 -18.55 -17.13 -11.72
CA LEU A 267 -19.83 -16.52 -11.35
C LEU A 267 -19.89 -15.03 -11.65
N ARG A 268 -18.76 -14.32 -11.53
CA ARG A 268 -18.72 -12.87 -11.77
C ARG A 268 -17.32 -12.45 -12.19
N HIS A 269 -17.25 -11.49 -13.10
CA HIS A 269 -16.02 -10.79 -13.43
C HIS A 269 -16.18 -9.33 -13.04
N SER A 270 -15.19 -8.80 -12.33
CA SER A 270 -15.10 -7.39 -11.96
C SER A 270 -13.77 -6.86 -12.45
N ALA A 271 -13.74 -5.65 -12.98
CA ALA A 271 -12.52 -5.02 -13.45
C ALA A 271 -12.48 -3.55 -13.06
N THR A 272 -11.28 -3.07 -12.74
CA THR A 272 -10.96 -1.66 -12.58
C THR A 272 -9.94 -1.28 -13.64
N PHE A 273 -10.25 -0.25 -14.43
CA PHE A 273 -9.38 0.30 -15.46
C PHE A 273 -8.67 1.53 -14.91
N ILE A 274 -7.34 1.53 -14.91
CA ILE A 274 -6.54 2.69 -14.54
C ILE A 274 -6.23 3.46 -15.82
N LEU A 275 -6.91 4.58 -16.02
CA LEU A 275 -6.76 5.42 -17.21
C LEU A 275 -5.56 6.38 -17.10
N CYS A 276 -5.30 6.84 -15.88
CA CYS A 276 -4.20 7.72 -15.50
C CYS A 276 -3.88 7.47 -14.02
N GLY A 277 -2.63 7.55 -13.62
CA GLY A 277 -2.21 7.49 -12.22
C GLY A 277 -1.20 6.39 -11.89
N ASP A 278 -0.88 5.49 -12.83
CA ASP A 278 0.07 4.39 -12.63
C ASP A 278 1.44 4.65 -13.30
N LYS A 279 1.69 5.89 -13.76
CA LYS A 279 2.97 6.32 -14.32
C LYS A 279 3.59 7.45 -13.51
N ALA A 280 4.90 7.62 -13.66
CA ALA A 280 5.65 8.65 -12.95
C ALA A 280 5.26 10.09 -13.31
N ALA A 281 4.81 10.31 -14.55
CA ALA A 281 4.37 11.62 -15.02
C ALA A 281 2.93 11.96 -14.59
N ASP A 282 2.19 10.99 -14.05
CA ASP A 282 0.81 11.20 -13.66
C ASP A 282 0.75 11.87 -12.28
N GLU A 283 0.03 12.97 -12.22
CA GLU A 283 -0.12 13.79 -10.99
C GLU A 283 -1.38 13.43 -10.19
N PHE A 284 -2.30 12.68 -10.78
CA PHE A 284 -3.58 12.30 -10.20
C PHE A 284 -4.02 10.94 -10.76
N LEU A 285 -4.98 10.31 -10.10
CA LEU A 285 -5.57 9.05 -10.49
C LEU A 285 -6.90 9.29 -11.19
N VAL A 286 -7.12 8.56 -12.29
CA VAL A 286 -8.45 8.32 -12.86
C VAL A 286 -8.60 6.83 -13.08
N SER A 287 -9.59 6.24 -12.43
CA SER A 287 -10.00 4.85 -12.67
C SER A 287 -11.48 4.74 -12.98
N VAL A 288 -11.85 3.65 -13.68
CA VAL A 288 -13.23 3.32 -14.02
C VAL A 288 -13.50 1.88 -13.61
N ASP A 289 -14.56 1.66 -12.84
CA ASP A 289 -14.96 0.32 -12.41
C ASP A 289 -15.89 -0.37 -13.43
N GLN A 290 -16.28 -1.60 -13.14
CA GLN A 290 -17.21 -2.39 -13.97
C GLN A 290 -18.62 -1.76 -14.10
N ARG A 291 -19.01 -0.85 -13.19
CA ARG A 291 -20.28 -0.12 -13.20
C ARG A 291 -20.12 1.21 -13.93
N LEU A 292 -18.98 1.43 -14.58
CA LEU A 292 -18.60 2.67 -15.24
C LEU A 292 -18.49 3.85 -14.27
N GLN A 293 -18.38 3.58 -12.96
CA GLN A 293 -18.17 4.62 -11.97
C GLN A 293 -16.75 5.15 -12.12
N ILE A 294 -16.63 6.45 -12.36
CA ILE A 294 -15.35 7.12 -12.51
C ILE A 294 -14.89 7.56 -11.13
N CYS A 295 -13.69 7.17 -10.76
CA CYS A 295 -13.00 7.54 -9.54
C CYS A 295 -11.85 8.48 -9.92
N THR A 296 -11.82 9.69 -9.36
CA THR A 296 -10.73 10.65 -9.61
C THR A 296 -10.17 11.23 -8.32
N THR A 297 -8.86 11.47 -8.31
CA THR A 297 -8.15 12.25 -7.28
C THR A 297 -7.73 13.64 -7.78
N GLU A 298 -8.22 14.07 -8.95
CA GLU A 298 -8.09 15.45 -9.41
C GLU A 298 -8.71 16.41 -8.37
N PRO A 299 -7.96 17.43 -7.91
CA PRO A 299 -8.52 18.44 -7.00
C PRO A 299 -9.71 19.16 -7.66
N PRO A 300 -10.85 19.32 -6.97
CA PRO A 300 -12.01 19.98 -7.53
C PRO A 300 -11.74 21.46 -7.78
N VAL A 301 -12.15 21.97 -8.95
CA VAL A 301 -12.15 23.41 -9.23
C VAL A 301 -13.20 24.10 -8.36
N ALA A 302 -12.77 25.13 -7.62
CA ALA A 302 -13.66 25.88 -6.74
C ALA A 302 -14.83 26.49 -7.52
N TRP A 303 -16.01 26.56 -6.88
CA TRP A 303 -17.23 27.20 -7.40
C TRP A 303 -17.90 26.51 -8.60
N LYS A 304 -17.30 25.45 -9.14
CA LYS A 304 -17.90 24.65 -10.22
C LYS A 304 -18.83 23.59 -9.65
N ARG A 305 -20.07 23.56 -10.18
CA ARG A 305 -21.11 22.60 -9.76
C ARG A 305 -21.18 21.38 -10.66
N ARG A 306 -20.97 21.56 -11.98
CA ARG A 306 -21.02 20.46 -12.94
C ARG A 306 -19.78 19.59 -12.82
N PRO A 307 -19.89 18.25 -12.83
CA PRO A 307 -18.74 17.36 -12.68
C PRO A 307 -17.64 17.58 -13.71
N ASP A 308 -17.97 17.88 -14.97
CA ASP A 308 -16.99 18.14 -16.02
C ASP A 308 -16.24 19.47 -15.85
N GLU A 309 -16.92 20.49 -15.33
CA GLU A 309 -16.28 21.75 -14.96
C GLU A 309 -15.46 21.63 -13.67
N ARG A 310 -15.87 20.72 -12.78
CA ARG A 310 -15.22 20.50 -11.48
C ARG A 310 -13.94 19.66 -11.60
N TYR A 311 -13.90 18.74 -12.56
CA TYR A 311 -12.76 17.86 -12.85
C TYR A 311 -12.40 17.89 -14.34
N PRO A 312 -11.91 19.04 -14.85
CA PRO A 312 -11.71 19.24 -16.29
C PRO A 312 -10.68 18.29 -16.91
N ARG A 313 -9.61 17.91 -16.18
CA ARG A 313 -8.60 16.97 -16.69
C ARG A 313 -9.16 15.56 -16.80
N THR A 314 -9.93 15.14 -15.80
CA THR A 314 -10.65 13.86 -15.78
C THR A 314 -11.64 13.81 -16.94
N ALA A 315 -12.44 14.85 -17.13
CA ALA A 315 -13.42 14.93 -18.22
C ALA A 315 -12.74 14.85 -19.59
N ALA A 316 -11.64 15.59 -19.80
CA ALA A 316 -10.87 15.55 -21.05
C ALA A 316 -10.31 14.15 -21.33
N LEU A 317 -9.69 13.50 -20.32
CA LEU A 317 -9.14 12.15 -20.44
C LEU A 317 -10.22 11.12 -20.79
N ILE A 318 -11.38 11.20 -20.14
CA ILE A 318 -12.50 10.30 -20.41
C ILE A 318 -13.02 10.49 -21.83
N ARG A 319 -13.17 11.74 -22.30
CA ARG A 319 -13.57 12.03 -23.68
C ARG A 319 -12.57 11.49 -24.69
N GLU A 320 -11.27 11.68 -24.45
CA GLU A 320 -10.20 11.12 -25.30
C GLU A 320 -10.31 9.59 -25.40
N LYS A 321 -10.47 8.90 -24.26
CA LYS A 321 -10.54 7.42 -24.23
C LYS A 321 -11.83 6.86 -24.81
N VAL A 322 -12.95 7.58 -24.67
CA VAL A 322 -14.25 7.19 -25.26
C VAL A 322 -14.27 7.43 -26.77
N VAL A 323 -13.66 8.52 -27.26
CA VAL A 323 -13.57 8.79 -28.72
C VAL A 323 -12.61 7.84 -29.43
N ALA A 324 -11.55 7.40 -28.74
CA ALA A 324 -10.55 6.49 -29.31
C ALA A 324 -10.97 5.00 -29.32
N ALA A 325 -12.15 4.67 -28.78
CA ALA A 325 -12.65 3.30 -28.64
C ALA A 325 -13.83 3.05 -29.58
#